data_AF-A0A5N5QFE2-F1
#
_entry.id   AF-A0A5N5QFE2-F1
#
_cell.length_a   1.000
_cell.length_b   1.000
_cell.length_c   1.000
_cell.angle_alpha   90.00
_cell.angle_beta   90.00
_cell.angle_gamma   90.00
#
_symmetry.space_group_name_H-M   'P 1'
#
loop_
_entity.id
_entity.type
_entity.pdbx_description
1 polymer ?
#
loop_
_entity_poly.entity_id
_entity_poly.type
_entity_poly.pdbx_seq_one_letter_code
_entity_poly.pdbx_strand_id
1 'polypeptide(L)'
;MQFTTVLAFVGASLLAATGVQAGNYGATCSNTRLEGGNIMYATCANGSGSNITSSLNLNACIVNSSGNLRCQANGNYAVSCTGCSVSGTTLRCTCTGRSASINLKLDDCVTNRNGILTCP
;
A
#
# COMPACT_ATOMS: atom_id res chain seq x y z
N MET A 1 2.71 -17.57 59.74
CA MET A 1 3.51 -18.23 58.67
C MET A 1 2.60 -19.29 58.06
N GLN A 2 2.34 -19.46 56.77
CA GLN A 2 2.70 -18.76 55.54
C GLN A 2 1.74 -19.32 54.44
N PHE A 3 1.54 -18.52 53.40
CA PHE A 3 0.46 -18.53 52.40
C PHE A 3 0.38 -19.77 51.48
N THR A 4 -0.85 -20.20 51.19
CA THR A 4 -1.24 -21.13 50.10
C THR A 4 -0.97 -20.52 48.72
N THR A 5 -0.18 -21.21 47.89
CA THR A 5 0.13 -20.79 46.52
C THR A 5 -0.72 -21.58 45.53
N VAL A 6 -1.67 -20.91 44.86
CA VAL A 6 -2.43 -21.48 43.74
C VAL A 6 -1.75 -21.02 42.45
N LEU A 7 -1.14 -21.95 41.71
CA LEU A 7 -0.57 -21.68 40.39
C LEU A 7 -1.70 -21.70 39.34
N ALA A 8 -2.10 -20.52 38.86
CA ALA A 8 -3.01 -20.40 37.73
C ALA A 8 -2.23 -20.50 36.41
N PHE A 9 -2.45 -21.55 35.63
CA PHE A 9 -1.97 -21.64 34.25
C PHE A 9 -2.85 -20.78 33.34
N VAL A 10 -2.38 -19.60 32.98
CA VAL A 10 -3.03 -18.74 31.98
C VAL A 10 -2.72 -19.28 30.59
N GLY A 11 -3.74 -19.78 29.91
CA GLY A 11 -3.67 -20.22 28.51
C GLY A 11 -3.39 -19.04 27.58
N ALA A 12 -2.29 -19.11 26.82
CA ALA A 12 -1.96 -18.13 25.79
C ALA A 12 -2.73 -18.48 24.50
N SER A 13 -3.87 -17.82 24.28
CA SER A 13 -4.58 -17.85 23.01
C SER A 13 -3.75 -17.08 21.96
N LEU A 14 -3.17 -17.79 20.98
CA LEU A 14 -2.57 -17.17 19.80
C LEU A 14 -3.69 -16.61 18.92
N LEU A 15 -3.94 -15.30 19.02
CA LEU A 15 -4.69 -14.57 18.02
C LEU A 15 -3.82 -14.48 16.76
N ALA A 16 -4.08 -15.35 15.79
CA ALA A 16 -3.57 -15.19 14.44
C ALA A 16 -4.16 -13.90 13.86
N ALA A 17 -3.42 -12.79 13.97
CA ALA A 17 -3.75 -11.56 13.29
C ALA A 17 -3.63 -11.81 11.78
N THR A 18 -4.76 -11.99 11.10
CA THR A 18 -4.83 -11.83 9.65
C THR A 18 -4.67 -10.34 9.34
N GLY A 19 -3.45 -9.83 9.51
CA GLY A 19 -3.08 -8.52 9.03
C GLY A 19 -3.16 -8.56 7.52
N VAL A 20 -4.13 -7.88 6.93
CA VAL A 20 -3.92 -7.29 5.60
C VAL A 20 -2.61 -6.53 5.75
N GLN A 21 -1.53 -7.06 5.18
CA GLN A 21 -0.25 -6.38 5.18
C GLN A 21 -0.46 -5.19 4.25
N ALA A 22 -0.95 -4.08 4.81
CA ALA A 22 -0.93 -2.78 4.16
C ALA A 22 0.49 -2.61 3.67
N GLY A 23 0.64 -2.44 2.36
CA GLY A 23 1.94 -2.58 1.75
C GLY A 23 2.98 -1.59 2.29
N ASN A 24 2.52 -0.45 2.81
CA ASN A 24 3.28 0.51 3.61
C ASN A 24 4.67 0.86 3.02
N TYR A 25 4.75 0.98 1.70
CA TYR A 25 6.01 1.35 1.04
C TYR A 25 6.50 2.72 1.52
N GLY A 26 5.59 3.64 1.87
CA GLY A 26 5.91 4.99 2.32
C GLY A 26 6.81 5.05 3.56
N ALA A 27 6.83 4.00 4.38
CA ALA A 27 7.72 3.91 5.53
C ALA A 27 9.20 3.78 5.15
N THR A 28 9.50 3.29 3.94
CA THR A 28 10.86 2.97 3.50
C THR A 28 11.23 3.53 2.13
N CYS A 29 10.34 4.31 1.52
CA CYS A 29 10.53 4.88 0.20
C CYS A 29 10.37 6.40 0.22
N SER A 30 11.01 7.05 -0.75
CA SER A 30 11.02 8.51 -0.92
C SER A 30 11.02 8.86 -2.41
N ASN A 31 10.94 10.15 -2.74
CA ASN A 31 10.96 10.67 -4.11
C ASN A 31 9.88 10.04 -5.01
N THR A 32 8.71 9.78 -4.43
CA THR A 32 7.59 9.19 -5.15
C THR A 32 7.10 10.14 -6.25
N ARG A 33 6.99 9.63 -7.47
CA ARG A 33 6.38 10.35 -8.59
C ARG A 33 5.54 9.41 -9.45
N LEU A 34 4.59 9.98 -10.17
CA LEU A 34 3.73 9.27 -11.12
C LEU A 34 3.96 9.81 -12.53
N GLU A 35 4.15 8.91 -13.48
CA GLU A 35 4.35 9.20 -14.89
C GLU A 35 3.33 8.44 -15.73
N GLY A 36 2.82 9.05 -16.81
CA GLY A 36 1.81 8.46 -17.68
C GLY A 36 0.46 8.18 -17.00
N GLY A 37 0.27 8.62 -15.75
CA GLY A 37 -0.93 8.39 -14.96
C GLY A 37 -1.01 7.03 -14.27
N ASN A 38 -0.03 6.12 -14.48
CA ASN A 38 -0.05 4.76 -13.93
C ASN A 38 1.33 4.18 -13.59
N ILE A 39 2.43 4.72 -14.11
CA ILE A 39 3.78 4.24 -13.77
C ILE A 39 4.29 5.05 -12.59
N MET A 40 4.36 4.40 -11.44
CA MET A 40 4.89 4.98 -10.22
C MET A 40 6.37 4.67 -10.11
N TYR A 41 7.17 5.65 -9.70
CA TYR A 41 8.56 5.48 -9.33
C TYR A 41 8.73 5.90 -7.87
N ALA A 42 9.61 5.20 -7.14
CA ALA A 42 10.08 5.63 -5.83
C ALA A 42 11.50 5.10 -5.58
N THR A 43 12.23 5.78 -4.70
CA THR A 43 13.54 5.36 -4.19
C THR A 43 13.35 4.72 -2.82
N CYS A 44 13.61 3.41 -2.74
CA CYS A 44 13.23 2.56 -1.62
C CYS A 44 14.44 1.89 -0.96
N ALA A 45 14.42 1.76 0.37
CA ALA A 45 15.46 1.05 1.10
C ALA A 45 15.46 -0.45 0.74
N ASN A 46 16.65 -1.02 0.57
CA ASN A 46 16.83 -2.43 0.20
C ASN A 46 17.19 -3.35 1.38
N GLY A 47 17.16 -2.84 2.61
CA GLY A 47 17.52 -3.59 3.82
C GLY A 47 19.03 -3.73 4.08
N SER A 48 19.89 -3.37 3.12
CA SER A 48 21.37 -3.41 3.27
C SER A 48 21.97 -2.02 3.57
N GLY A 49 21.14 -1.06 3.98
CA GLY A 49 21.55 0.35 4.16
C GLY A 49 21.69 1.14 2.86
N SER A 50 21.33 0.56 1.71
CA SER A 50 21.30 1.22 0.40
C SER A 50 19.86 1.44 -0.08
N ASN A 51 19.70 2.31 -1.07
CA ASN A 51 18.42 2.58 -1.70
C ASN A 51 18.44 2.16 -3.18
N ILE A 52 17.29 1.71 -3.68
CA ILE A 52 17.06 1.34 -5.08
C ILE A 52 15.90 2.18 -5.59
N THR A 53 16.07 2.82 -6.75
CA THR A 53 14.94 3.41 -7.47
C THR A 53 14.27 2.32 -8.28
N SER A 54 13.02 2.02 -7.95
CA SER A 54 12.21 1.04 -8.67
C SER A 54 10.92 1.68 -9.20
N SER A 55 10.28 0.98 -10.12
CA SER A 55 9.02 1.39 -10.72
C SER A 55 7.98 0.29 -10.61
N LEU A 56 6.71 0.69 -10.58
CA LEU A 56 5.56 -0.18 -10.52
C LEU A 56 4.44 0.38 -11.38
N ASN A 57 3.86 -0.46 -12.23
CA ASN A 57 2.64 -0.12 -12.94
C ASN A 57 1.44 -0.31 -11.99
N LEU A 58 0.85 0.80 -11.52
CA LEU A 58 -0.27 0.79 -10.58
C LEU A 58 -1.54 0.14 -11.13
N ASN A 59 -1.66 -0.05 -12.44
CA ASN A 59 -2.72 -0.87 -13.03
C ASN A 59 -2.70 -2.32 -12.53
N ALA A 60 -1.54 -2.81 -12.09
CA ALA A 60 -1.41 -4.13 -11.50
C ALA A 60 -2.03 -4.21 -10.09
N CYS A 61 -2.20 -3.10 -9.38
CA CYS A 61 -2.60 -3.10 -7.97
C CYS A 61 -3.91 -2.35 -7.67
N ILE A 62 -4.44 -1.55 -8.61
CA ILE A 62 -5.54 -0.62 -8.35
C ILE A 62 -6.64 -0.75 -9.40
N VAL A 63 -7.90 -0.81 -8.94
CA VAL A 63 -9.11 -0.79 -9.76
C VAL A 63 -9.93 0.48 -9.50
N ASN A 64 -10.66 0.94 -10.51
CA ASN A 64 -11.78 1.85 -10.34
C ASN A 64 -13.09 1.05 -10.22
N SER A 65 -13.70 1.05 -9.04
CA SER A 65 -15.00 0.43 -8.76
C SER A 65 -16.08 1.51 -8.66
N SER A 66 -16.72 1.83 -9.78
CA SER A 66 -17.82 2.80 -9.87
C SER A 66 -17.46 4.18 -9.30
N GLY A 67 -16.31 4.72 -9.69
CA GLY A 67 -15.83 6.03 -9.23
C GLY A 67 -15.15 6.00 -7.86
N ASN A 68 -14.71 4.83 -7.39
CA ASN A 68 -13.93 4.66 -6.17
C ASN A 68 -12.70 3.81 -6.44
N LEU A 69 -11.51 4.32 -6.10
CA LEU A 69 -10.27 3.57 -6.21
C LEU A 69 -10.14 2.58 -5.06
N ARG A 70 -9.74 1.36 -5.39
CA ARG A 70 -9.51 0.28 -4.42
C ARG A 70 -8.27 -0.53 -4.80
N CYS A 71 -7.62 -1.10 -3.80
CA CYS A 71 -6.58 -2.10 -4.05
C CYS A 71 -7.23 -3.36 -4.63
N GLN A 72 -6.82 -3.74 -5.83
CA GLN A 72 -7.24 -4.97 -6.49
C GLN A 72 -6.21 -5.34 -7.55
N ALA A 73 -5.76 -6.60 -7.52
CA ALA A 73 -4.86 -7.12 -8.53
C ALA A 73 -5.45 -6.98 -9.93
N ASN A 74 -4.62 -6.57 -10.90
CA ASN A 74 -4.99 -6.40 -12.31
C ASN A 74 -6.18 -5.45 -12.52
N GLY A 75 -6.32 -4.44 -11.67
CA GLY A 75 -7.49 -3.55 -11.67
C GLY A 75 -7.55 -2.56 -12.83
N ASN A 76 -6.43 -2.24 -13.48
CA ASN A 76 -6.37 -1.37 -14.67
C ASN A 76 -7.11 -0.02 -14.51
N TYR A 77 -7.05 0.60 -13.33
CA TYR A 77 -7.81 1.84 -13.06
C TYR A 77 -7.57 2.96 -14.08
N ALA A 78 -6.35 3.07 -14.64
CA ALA A 78 -5.98 4.16 -15.54
C ALA A 78 -6.79 4.18 -16.85
N VAL A 79 -7.47 3.09 -17.21
CA VAL A 79 -8.40 3.05 -18.36
C VAL A 79 -9.62 3.95 -18.12
N SER A 80 -10.02 4.15 -16.87
CA SER A 80 -11.24 4.88 -16.49
C SER A 80 -10.97 6.03 -15.53
N CYS A 81 -9.71 6.43 -15.37
CA CYS A 81 -9.28 7.51 -14.50
C CYS A 81 -8.30 8.43 -15.21
N THR A 82 -8.41 9.73 -14.97
CA THR A 82 -7.59 10.77 -15.58
C THR A 82 -7.15 11.80 -14.54
N GLY A 83 -6.19 12.65 -14.91
CA GLY A 83 -5.68 13.70 -14.03
C GLY A 83 -5.00 13.17 -12.77
N CYS A 84 -4.42 11.96 -12.85
CA CYS A 84 -3.84 11.29 -11.70
C CYS A 84 -2.51 11.94 -11.28
N SER A 85 -2.35 12.16 -9.98
CA SER A 85 -1.10 12.63 -9.38
C SER A 85 -0.86 11.98 -8.03
N VAL A 86 0.40 11.91 -7.62
CA VAL A 86 0.78 11.41 -6.29
C VAL A 86 1.37 12.54 -5.46
N SER A 87 0.93 12.63 -4.21
CA SER A 87 1.51 13.51 -3.18
C SER A 87 1.76 12.69 -1.92
N GLY A 88 3.03 12.58 -1.53
CA GLY A 88 3.45 11.65 -0.47
C GLY A 88 3.10 10.20 -0.85
N THR A 89 2.17 9.61 -0.08
CA THR A 89 1.63 8.26 -0.32
C THR A 89 0.17 8.27 -0.77
N THR A 90 -0.36 9.42 -1.15
CA THR A 90 -1.74 9.56 -1.63
C THR A 90 -1.78 9.69 -3.15
N LEU A 91 -2.49 8.77 -3.80
CA LEU A 91 -2.88 8.88 -5.20
C LEU A 91 -4.19 9.66 -5.29
N ARG A 92 -4.20 10.75 -6.06
CA ARG A 92 -5.40 11.52 -6.38
C ARG A 92 -5.71 11.36 -7.86
N CYS A 93 -6.94 10.99 -8.20
CA CYS A 93 -7.41 10.87 -9.59
C CYS A 93 -8.86 11.34 -9.72
N THR A 94 -9.31 11.66 -10.93
CA THR A 94 -10.73 11.77 -11.27
C THR A 94 -11.12 10.56 -12.12
N CYS A 95 -12.19 9.87 -11.77
CA CYS A 95 -12.54 8.59 -12.38
C CYS A 95 -13.99 8.55 -12.88
N THR A 96 -14.24 7.83 -13.96
CA THR A 96 -15.59 7.58 -14.47
C THR A 96 -16.47 7.00 -13.35
N GLY A 97 -17.70 7.50 -13.25
CA GLY A 97 -18.62 7.22 -12.15
C GLY A 97 -18.59 8.26 -11.02
N ARG A 98 -17.67 9.24 -11.07
CA ARG A 98 -17.61 10.33 -10.10
C ARG A 98 -17.06 11.63 -10.68
N SER A 99 -17.72 12.75 -10.39
CA SER A 99 -17.32 14.06 -10.94
C SER A 99 -16.19 14.74 -10.16
N ALA A 100 -15.93 14.31 -8.92
CA ALA A 100 -14.89 14.87 -8.06
C ALA A 100 -13.66 13.95 -7.99
N SER A 101 -12.49 14.54 -7.76
CA SER A 101 -11.28 13.77 -7.50
C SER A 101 -11.41 12.92 -6.23
N ILE A 102 -10.80 11.75 -6.27
CA ILE A 102 -10.76 10.78 -5.19
C ILE A 102 -9.33 10.47 -4.80
N ASN A 103 -9.16 10.17 -3.52
CA ASN A 103 -7.87 9.85 -2.93
C ASN A 103 -7.83 8.36 -2.58
N LEU A 104 -6.69 7.73 -2.81
CA LEU A 104 -6.36 6.39 -2.34
C LEU A 104 -5.00 6.45 -1.66
N LYS A 105 -4.88 5.85 -0.47
CA LYS A 105 -3.59 5.68 0.19
C LYS A 105 -2.86 4.52 -0.49
N LEU A 106 -1.73 4.82 -1.13
CA LEU A 106 -0.89 3.84 -1.79
C LEU A 106 -0.23 2.89 -0.79
N ASP A 107 -0.06 3.31 0.48
CA ASP A 107 0.36 2.40 1.56
C ASP A 107 -0.61 1.24 1.77
N ASP A 108 -1.86 1.34 1.33
CA ASP A 108 -2.80 0.21 1.41
C ASP A 108 -2.60 -0.78 0.25
N CYS A 109 -2.00 -0.35 -0.86
CA CYS A 109 -1.95 -1.12 -2.12
C CYS A 109 -0.54 -1.42 -2.66
N VAL A 110 0.52 -0.87 -2.06
CA VAL A 110 1.90 -0.94 -2.58
C VAL A 110 2.87 -1.25 -1.45
N THR A 111 3.73 -2.24 -1.67
CA THR A 111 4.80 -2.70 -0.78
C THR A 111 6.18 -2.45 -1.37
N ASN A 112 7.14 -2.15 -0.49
CA ASN A 112 8.56 -2.29 -0.80
C ASN A 112 9.09 -3.67 -0.39
N ARG A 113 9.58 -4.47 -1.34
CA ARG A 113 10.31 -5.72 -1.10
C ARG A 113 11.77 -5.54 -1.53
N ASN A 114 12.66 -5.34 -0.56
CA ASN A 114 14.11 -5.20 -0.78
C ASN A 114 14.48 -4.14 -1.83
N GLY A 115 13.81 -2.98 -1.83
CA GLY A 115 14.02 -1.87 -2.75
C GLY A 115 13.14 -1.91 -3.99
N ILE A 116 12.35 -2.97 -4.17
CA ILE A 116 11.48 -3.18 -5.33
C ILE A 116 10.02 -2.94 -4.93
N LEU A 117 9.37 -1.99 -5.60
CA LEU A 117 7.93 -1.75 -5.47
C LEU A 117 7.12 -2.93 -6.03
N THR A 118 6.13 -3.39 -5.27
CA THR A 118 5.26 -4.52 -5.60
C THR A 118 3.84 -4.26 -5.11
N CYS A 119 2.84 -4.96 -5.66
CA CYS A 119 1.56 -5.10 -4.97
C CYS A 119 1.74 -6.01 -3.74
N PRO A 120 0.96 -5.84 -2.65
CA PRO A 120 1.02 -6.68 -1.46
C PRO A 120 0.79 -8.17 -1.78
#